data_AF-D4JWC8-F1
#
_entry.id   AF-D4JWC8-F1
#
_cell.length_a   1.000
_cell.length_b   1.000
_cell.length_c   1.000
_cell.angle_alpha   90.00
_cell.angle_beta   90.00
_cell.angle_gamma   90.00
#
_symmetry.space_group_name_H-M   'P 1'
#
loop_
_entity.id
_entity.type
_entity.pdbx_description
1 polymer ?
#
loop_
_entity_poly.entity_id
_entity_poly.type
_entity_poly.pdbx_seq_one_letter_code
_entity_poly.pdbx_strand_id
1 'polypeptide(L)'
;MDFSENKNLKLHLDMSGENGWTLKFAKGEEIVKEIPKADISVMTDEVRELFKEQGYTADNTILIEFSYNATESGTTSAYLDTMKIINTMKSEYTHLFYSETDVSVFAG
;
A
#
# COMPACT_ATOMS: atom_id res chain seq x y z
N MET A 1 1.79 -20.02 -10.50
CA MET A 1 1.06 -18.82 -10.04
C MET A 1 0.26 -18.36 -11.23
N ASP A 2 -1.07 -18.39 -11.15
CA ASP A 2 -1.92 -17.99 -12.27
C ASP A 2 -2.09 -16.46 -12.24
N PHE A 3 -1.53 -15.80 -13.25
CA PHE A 3 -1.51 -14.33 -13.35
C PHE A 3 -2.80 -13.77 -13.96
N SER A 4 -3.74 -14.62 -14.39
CA SER A 4 -5.01 -14.19 -14.99
C SER A 4 -6.07 -13.76 -13.97
N GLU A 5 -5.90 -14.13 -12.70
CA GLU A 5 -6.72 -13.58 -11.62
C GLU A 5 -6.00 -12.35 -11.08
N ASN A 6 -6.62 -11.18 -11.26
CA ASN A 6 -6.16 -9.83 -10.90
C ASN A 6 -5.97 -9.68 -9.37
N LYS A 7 -5.06 -10.49 -8.80
CA LYS A 7 -4.85 -10.76 -7.37
C LYS A 7 -3.76 -9.90 -6.74
N ASN A 8 -3.13 -9.00 -7.50
CA ASN A 8 -2.13 -8.08 -6.97
C ASN A 8 -2.76 -7.16 -5.94
N LEU A 9 -2.02 -6.91 -4.85
CA LEU A 9 -2.45 -6.00 -3.81
C LEU A 9 -2.15 -4.59 -4.30
N LYS A 10 -3.19 -3.80 -4.57
CA LYS A 10 -3.05 -2.40 -4.91
C LYS A 10 -3.02 -1.58 -3.65
N LEU A 11 -2.08 -0.65 -3.60
CA LEU A 11 -1.89 0.29 -2.52
C LEU A 11 -2.05 1.70 -3.07
N HIS A 12 -3.01 2.45 -2.59
CA HIS A 12 -3.27 3.80 -3.04
C HIS A 12 -3.16 4.79 -1.89
N LEU A 13 -2.37 5.84 -2.10
CA LEU A 13 -2.26 6.96 -1.18
C LEU A 13 -3.34 7.99 -1.50
N ASP A 14 -4.32 8.13 -0.62
CA ASP A 14 -5.42 9.09 -0.75
C ASP A 14 -5.22 10.28 0.19
N MET A 15 -5.01 11.46 -0.37
CA MET A 15 -4.77 12.70 0.38
C MET A 15 -6.04 13.36 0.93
N SER A 16 -7.23 12.82 0.62
CA SER A 16 -8.52 13.33 1.12
C SER A 16 -8.90 12.81 2.52
N GLY A 17 -8.07 11.95 3.12
CA GLY A 17 -8.34 11.33 4.42
C GLY A 17 -8.47 12.34 5.58
N GLU A 18 -9.36 12.05 6.54
CA GLU A 18 -9.67 12.95 7.67
C GLU A 18 -8.44 13.35 8.50
N ASN A 19 -7.43 12.49 8.59
CA ASN A 19 -6.17 12.73 9.31
C ASN A 19 -5.03 13.19 8.39
N GLY A 20 -5.36 13.76 7.23
CA GLY A 20 -4.43 14.29 6.24
C GLY A 20 -4.15 13.33 5.09
N TRP A 21 -4.13 12.02 5.33
CA TRP A 21 -4.13 11.01 4.27
C TRP A 21 -4.58 9.64 4.80
N THR A 22 -4.98 8.77 3.88
CA THR A 22 -5.39 7.40 4.14
C THR A 22 -4.68 6.46 3.16
N LEU A 23 -4.24 5.31 3.65
CA LEU A 23 -3.66 4.25 2.85
C LEU A 23 -4.76 3.24 2.48
N LYS A 24 -5.15 3.20 1.21
CA LYS A 24 -6.20 2.31 0.72
C LYS A 24 -5.60 1.06 0.09
N PHE A 25 -6.05 -0.10 0.54
CA PHE A 25 -5.66 -1.38 -0.01
C PHE A 25 -6.82 -1.94 -0.83
N ALA A 26 -6.52 -2.35 -2.06
CA ALA A 26 -7.50 -2.93 -2.95
C ALA A 26 -6.99 -4.23 -3.59
N LYS A 27 -7.91 -5.10 -3.95
CA LYS A 27 -7.65 -6.32 -4.72
C LYS A 27 -8.55 -6.29 -5.95
N GLY A 28 -7.95 -6.16 -7.13
CA GLY A 28 -8.71 -5.84 -8.34
C GLY A 28 -9.33 -4.44 -8.26
N GLU A 29 -10.65 -4.37 -8.11
CA GLU A 29 -11.46 -3.14 -7.97
C GLU A 29 -12.05 -2.97 -6.57
N GLU A 30 -11.95 -3.99 -5.71
CA GLU A 30 -12.53 -3.96 -4.36
C GLU A 30 -11.54 -3.38 -3.35
N ILE A 31 -11.96 -2.38 -2.58
CA ILE A 31 -11.20 -1.88 -1.43
C ILE A 31 -11.39 -2.86 -0.27
N VAL A 32 -10.30 -3.50 0.15
CA VAL A 32 -10.31 -4.49 1.23
C VAL A 32 -9.98 -3.89 2.60
N LYS A 33 -9.29 -2.74 2.65
CA LYS A 33 -8.95 -2.03 3.88
C LYS A 33 -8.60 -0.57 3.60
N GLU A 34 -8.97 0.31 4.53
CA GLU A 34 -8.49 1.68 4.58
C GLU A 34 -7.80 1.91 5.93
N ILE A 35 -6.55 2.39 5.89
CA ILE A 35 -5.75 2.67 7.09
C ILE A 35 -5.51 4.18 7.14
N PRO A 36 -6.23 4.92 8.00
CA PRO A 36 -6.02 6.36 8.14
C PRO A 36 -4.63 6.65 8.72
N LYS A 37 -4.09 7.84 8.44
CA LYS A 37 -2.81 8.28 9.01
C LYS A 37 -2.81 8.17 10.54
N ALA A 38 -1.85 7.41 11.06
CA ALA A 38 -1.52 7.27 12.48
C ALA A 38 0.02 7.19 12.69
N ASP A 39 0.44 6.74 13.87
CA ASP A 39 1.84 6.39 14.12
C ASP A 39 2.31 5.25 13.21
N ILE A 40 3.58 5.28 12.78
CA ILE A 40 4.12 4.30 11.83
C ILE A 40 4.04 2.87 12.36
N SER A 41 4.26 2.65 13.66
CA SER A 41 4.16 1.32 14.25
C SER A 41 2.74 0.77 14.14
N VAL A 42 1.75 1.58 14.49
CA VAL A 42 0.31 1.24 14.40
C VAL A 42 -0.08 0.94 12.95
N MET A 43 0.31 1.79 12.01
CA MET A 43 0.01 1.56 10.59
C MET A 43 0.69 0.30 10.07
N THR A 44 1.92 0.01 10.49
CA THR A 44 2.64 -1.22 10.11
C THR A 44 1.93 -2.45 10.65
N ASP A 45 1.46 -2.41 11.90
CA ASP A 45 0.70 -3.50 12.52
C ASP A 45 -0.61 -3.77 11.76
N GLU A 46 -1.34 -2.72 11.37
CA GLU A 46 -2.55 -2.85 10.54
C GLU A 46 -2.26 -3.47 9.17
N VAL A 47 -1.15 -3.11 8.50
CA VAL A 47 -0.75 -3.74 7.24
C VAL A 47 -0.37 -5.21 7.45
N ARG A 48 0.26 -5.55 8.59
CA ARG A 48 0.58 -6.93 8.93
C ARG A 48 -0.67 -7.77 9.17
N GLU A 49 -1.64 -7.24 9.90
CA GLU A 49 -2.93 -7.92 10.10
C GLU A 49 -3.68 -8.08 8.78
N LEU A 50 -3.71 -7.06 7.93
CA LEU A 50 -4.27 -7.19 6.57
C LEU A 50 -3.62 -8.34 5.80
N PHE A 51 -2.29 -8.47 5.83
CA PHE A 51 -1.61 -9.55 5.13
C PHE A 51 -2.05 -10.93 5.63
N LYS A 52 -2.19 -11.09 6.95
CA LYS A 52 -2.71 -12.32 7.57
C LYS A 52 -4.16 -12.60 7.19
N GLU A 53 -5.03 -11.59 7.23
CA GLU A 53 -6.45 -11.68 6.85
C GLU A 53 -6.63 -12.09 5.38
N GLN A 54 -5.72 -11.63 4.51
CA GLN A 54 -5.67 -12.03 3.10
C GLN A 54 -5.02 -13.40 2.86
N GLY A 55 -4.58 -14.08 3.93
CA GLY A 55 -3.96 -15.40 3.88
C GLY A 55 -2.52 -15.39 3.38
N TYR A 56 -1.85 -14.24 3.35
CA TYR A 56 -0.44 -14.15 2.99
C TYR A 56 0.44 -14.70 4.12
N THR A 57 1.46 -15.45 3.73
CA THR A 57 2.53 -15.95 4.60
C THR A 57 3.88 -15.41 4.12
N ALA A 58 4.90 -15.48 4.99
CA ALA A 58 6.25 -14.98 4.69
C ALA A 58 6.90 -15.62 3.45
N ASP A 59 6.48 -16.83 3.07
CA ASP A 59 6.98 -17.57 1.91
C ASP A 59 6.27 -17.19 0.61
N ASN A 60 5.16 -16.45 0.67
CA ASN A 60 4.46 -16.02 -0.53
C ASN A 60 5.26 -14.97 -1.28
N THR A 61 5.25 -15.07 -2.61
CA THR A 61 5.63 -13.95 -3.47
C THR A 61 4.47 -12.96 -3.51
N ILE A 62 4.73 -11.73 -3.06
CA ILE A 62 3.72 -10.68 -2.95
C ILE A 62 4.18 -9.51 -3.81
N LEU A 63 3.31 -9.03 -4.69
CA LEU A 63 3.53 -7.80 -5.46
C LEU A 63 2.53 -6.74 -5.01
N ILE A 64 3.05 -5.60 -4.57
CA ILE A 64 2.26 -4.41 -4.25
C ILE A 64 2.35 -3.43 -5.42
N GLU A 65 1.19 -3.04 -5.96
CA GLU A 65 1.09 -1.94 -6.92
C GLU A 65 0.81 -0.65 -6.14
N PHE A 66 1.86 0.12 -5.85
CA PHE A 66 1.76 1.35 -5.08
C PHE A 66 1.53 2.56 -6.00
N SER A 67 0.46 3.31 -5.75
CA SER A 67 0.08 4.50 -6.50
C SER A 67 -0.17 5.70 -5.61
N TYR A 68 0.18 6.88 -6.10
CA TYR A 68 -0.01 8.16 -5.42
C TYR A 68 -0.07 9.29 -6.44
N ASN A 69 -0.60 10.46 -6.07
CA ASN A 69 -0.58 11.67 -6.89
C ASN A 69 0.44 12.67 -6.32
N ALA A 70 1.58 12.85 -6.99
CA ALA A 70 2.65 13.72 -6.50
C ALA A 70 2.30 15.22 -6.47
N THR A 71 1.24 15.64 -7.15
CA THR A 71 0.81 17.06 -7.19
C THR A 71 -0.01 17.47 -5.98
N GLU A 72 -0.53 16.52 -5.21
CA GLU A 72 -1.32 16.81 -4.01
C GLU A 72 -0.43 17.26 -2.84
N SER A 73 -0.94 18.24 -2.09
CA SER A 73 -0.22 18.78 -0.94
C SER A 73 -0.07 17.73 0.15
N GLY A 74 1.15 17.50 0.61
CA GLY A 74 1.46 16.53 1.66
C GLY A 74 1.87 15.14 1.15
N THR A 75 1.72 14.86 -0.15
CA THR A 75 2.05 13.55 -0.74
C THR A 75 3.49 13.12 -0.44
N THR A 76 4.47 14.02 -0.50
CA THR A 76 5.88 13.67 -0.20
C THR A 76 6.05 13.10 1.21
N SER A 77 5.39 13.67 2.21
CA SER A 77 5.48 13.19 3.60
C SER A 77 4.80 11.83 3.75
N ALA A 78 3.60 11.72 3.20
CA ALA A 78 2.79 10.51 3.22
C ALA A 78 3.46 9.33 2.47
N TYR A 79 4.13 9.63 1.35
CA TYR A 79 4.99 8.70 0.61
C TYR A 79 6.13 8.17 1.48
N LEU A 80 6.89 9.06 2.15
CA LEU A 80 8.03 8.66 2.98
C LEU A 80 7.59 7.76 4.14
N ASP A 81 6.44 8.04 4.75
CA ASP A 81 5.85 7.22 5.79
C ASP A 81 5.42 5.84 5.24
N THR A 82 4.78 5.82 4.07
CA THR A 82 4.41 4.57 3.38
C THR A 82 5.64 3.73 3.04
N MET A 83 6.74 4.35 2.60
CA MET A 83 8.00 3.64 2.32
C MET A 83 8.61 3.01 3.57
N LYS A 84 8.51 3.64 4.74
CA LYS A 84 8.96 3.03 6.01
C LYS A 84 8.15 1.77 6.32
N ILE A 85 6.84 1.81 6.11
CA ILE A 85 5.95 0.67 6.31
C ILE A 85 6.32 -0.45 5.34
N ILE A 86 6.39 -0.19 4.03
CA ILE A 86 6.75 -1.20 3.02
C ILE A 86 8.12 -1.81 3.31
N ASN A 87 9.14 -1.00 3.63
CA ASN A 87 10.47 -1.51 3.92
C ASN A 87 10.51 -2.37 5.19
N THR A 88 9.68 -2.06 6.18
CA THR A 88 9.52 -2.90 7.38
C THR A 88 8.88 -4.23 7.00
N MET A 89 7.78 -4.21 6.24
CA MET A 89 7.13 -5.41 5.73
C MET A 89 8.05 -6.28 4.86
N LYS A 90 8.95 -5.69 4.05
CA LYS A 90 9.95 -6.43 3.26
C LYS A 90 10.93 -7.22 4.11
N SER A 91 11.20 -6.78 5.35
CA SER A 91 12.06 -7.53 6.27
C SER A 91 11.37 -8.78 6.83
N GLU A 92 10.04 -8.78 6.86
CA GLU A 92 9.19 -9.87 7.36
C GLU A 92 8.72 -10.82 6.24
N TYR A 93 8.51 -10.29 5.03
CA TYR A 93 8.06 -11.01 3.84
C TYR A 93 9.17 -10.95 2.78
N THR A 94 10.05 -11.96 2.78
CA THR A 94 11.29 -11.98 1.99
C THR A 94 11.07 -11.87 0.47
N HIS A 95 9.90 -12.28 -0.02
CA HIS A 95 9.50 -12.20 -1.42
C HIS A 95 8.45 -11.12 -1.68
N LEU A 96 8.50 -10.02 -0.92
CA LEU A 96 7.70 -8.82 -1.14
C LEU A 96 8.39 -7.85 -2.10
N PHE A 97 7.73 -7.61 -3.22
CA PHE A 97 8.10 -6.65 -4.25
C PHE A 97 7.04 -5.56 -4.32
N TYR A 98 7.42 -4.38 -4.80
CA TYR A 98 6.47 -3.32 -5.09
C TYR A 98 6.87 -2.59 -6.36
N SER A 99 5.87 -2.12 -7.09
CA SER A 99 6.01 -1.19 -8.21
C SER A 99 5.35 0.12 -7.85
N GLU A 100 5.97 1.24 -8.21
CA GLU A 100 5.48 2.58 -7.90
C GLU A 100 4.88 3.23 -9.15
N THR A 101 3.81 4.00 -8.98
CA THR A 101 3.19 4.77 -10.05
C THR A 101 2.70 6.11 -9.53
N ASP A 102 3.36 7.18 -9.94
CA ASP A 102 2.83 8.53 -9.78
C ASP A 102 1.76 8.77 -10.83
N VAL A 103 0.48 8.80 -10.42
CA VAL A 103 -0.64 8.95 -11.35
C VAL A 103 -0.77 10.35 -11.93
N SER A 104 -0.08 11.33 -11.35
CA SER A 104 -0.12 12.72 -11.83
C SER A 104 0.46 12.87 -13.23
N VAL A 105 1.35 11.97 -13.65
CA VAL A 105 1.97 11.98 -14.98
C VAL A 105 0.97 11.70 -16.12
N PHE A 106 -0.19 11.13 -15.79
CA PHE A 106 -1.25 10.84 -16.76
C PHE A 106 -2.31 11.94 -16.84
N ALA A 107 -2.26 12.93 -15.94
CA ALA A 107 -3.21 14.05 -15.90
C ALA A 107 -2.84 15.20 -16.86
N GLY A 108 -1.99 14.93 -17.85
CA GLY A 108 -1.51 15.88 -18.86
C GLY A 108 -2.45 16.05 -20.05
#